data_AF-A0A2H9PWW7-F1
#
_entry.id   AF-A0A2H9PWW7-F1
#
_cell.length_a   1.000
_cell.length_b   1.000
_cell.length_c   1.000
_cell.angle_alpha   90.00
_cell.angle_beta   90.00
_cell.angle_gamma   90.00
#
_symmetry.space_group_name_H-M   'P 1'
#
loop_
_entity.id
_entity.type
_entity.pdbx_description
1 polymer ?
#
loop_
_entity_poly.entity_id
_entity_poly.type
_entity_poly.pdbx_seq_one_letter_code
_entity_poly.pdbx_strand_id
1 'polypeptide(L)'
;MTEKMNKEFVAQIVVICVLALLISFNVGRMYSPGLSTGIRTVSASDVIPTGMPSIYGEELGISYDDISPNDPRLADATINKMSEYEDTQLNEEQMTHYINIAGSISCEYCCGAESIIFSNGERACGCAHSYAMRGLAKYLLINHPEMGDDEILTELAKWKTLFFPGIMEAKAQALKDNGIEFNYINLSSNAYRGIEKGQGSGGMVGGC
;
A
#
# COMPACT_ATOMS: atom_id res chain seq x y z
N MET A 1 20.81 3.21 72.67
CA MET A 1 20.01 4.34 72.18
C MET A 1 19.13 3.81 71.06
N THR A 2 17.86 3.55 71.34
CA THR A 2 16.93 2.93 70.39
C THR A 2 16.07 4.03 69.79
N GLU A 3 16.39 4.44 68.57
CA GLU A 3 15.63 5.44 67.83
C GLU A 3 14.20 4.92 67.62
N LYS A 4 13.21 5.65 68.16
CA LYS A 4 11.81 5.47 67.77
C LYS A 4 11.71 5.90 66.31
N MET A 5 11.74 4.93 65.40
CA MET A 5 11.48 5.14 63.98
C MET A 5 10.16 5.93 63.85
N ASN A 6 10.25 7.16 63.37
CA ASN A 6 9.09 8.04 63.22
C ASN A 6 8.08 7.36 62.30
N LYS A 7 6.85 7.15 62.77
CA LYS A 7 5.79 6.46 62.01
C LYS A 7 5.53 7.13 60.65
N GLU A 8 5.75 8.43 60.55
CA GLU A 8 5.65 9.19 59.30
C GLU A 8 6.78 8.84 58.32
N PHE A 9 8.00 8.63 58.83
CA PHE A 9 9.14 8.18 58.02
C PHE A 9 8.94 6.76 57.49
N VAL A 10 8.36 5.87 58.31
CA VAL A 10 8.00 4.51 57.88
C VAL A 10 6.90 4.54 56.82
N ALA A 11 5.88 5.39 56.98
CA ALA A 11 4.81 5.55 56.00
C ALA A 11 5.34 6.07 54.66
N GLN A 12 6.26 7.03 54.67
CA GLN A 12 6.89 7.57 53.46
C GLN A 12 7.73 6.51 52.73
N ILE A 13 8.51 5.70 53.45
CA ILE A 13 9.29 4.62 52.85
C ILE A 13 8.38 3.57 52.19
N VAL A 14 7.27 3.21 52.83
CA VAL A 14 6.32 2.24 52.24
C VAL A 14 5.71 2.77 50.94
N VAL A 15 5.32 4.05 50.89
CA VAL A 15 4.79 4.67 49.67
C VAL A 15 5.84 4.70 48.55
N ILE A 16 7.09 5.06 48.87
CA ILE A 16 8.18 5.07 47.89
C ILE A 16 8.45 3.66 47.35
N CYS A 17 8.44 2.63 48.20
CA CYS A 17 8.63 1.25 47.76
C CYS A 17 7.49 0.77 46.85
N VAL A 18 6.23 1.12 47.14
CA VAL A 18 5.08 0.79 46.31
C VAL A 18 5.16 1.50 44.95
N LEU A 19 5.53 2.78 44.93
CA LEU A 19 5.73 3.53 43.68
C LEU A 19 6.89 2.96 42.87
N ALA A 20 8.01 2.61 43.50
CA ALA A 20 9.15 2.00 42.84
C ALA A 20 8.81 0.63 42.25
N LEU A 21 7.98 -0.18 42.95
CA LEU A 21 7.48 -1.45 42.44
C LEU A 21 6.50 -1.26 41.28
N LEU A 22 5.60 -0.28 41.35
CA LEU A 22 4.69 0.04 40.24
C LEU A 22 5.45 0.54 39.01
N ILE A 23 6.46 1.39 39.20
CA ILE A 23 7.34 1.84 38.11
C ILE A 23 8.12 0.66 37.55
N SER A 24 8.74 -0.18 38.40
CA SER A 24 9.48 -1.37 37.95
C SER A 24 8.59 -2.37 37.23
N PHE A 25 7.32 -2.52 37.65
CA PHE A 25 6.34 -3.39 37.01
C PHE A 25 5.88 -2.83 35.65
N ASN A 26 5.61 -1.53 35.56
CA ASN A 26 5.25 -0.89 34.29
C ASN A 26 6.44 -0.83 33.32
N VAL A 27 7.64 -0.51 33.81
CA VAL A 27 8.89 -0.51 33.05
C VAL A 27 9.23 -1.93 32.60
N GLY A 28 9.14 -2.94 33.46
CA GLY A 28 9.33 -4.35 33.09
C GLY A 28 8.32 -4.84 32.05
N ARG A 29 7.10 -4.30 32.05
CA ARG A 29 6.09 -4.56 31.01
C ARG A 29 6.40 -3.85 29.68
N MET A 30 7.10 -2.72 29.71
CA MET A 30 7.67 -2.07 28.52
C MET A 30 8.92 -2.79 27.98
N TYR A 31 9.72 -3.39 28.87
CA TYR A 31 10.94 -4.14 28.54
C TYR A 31 10.71 -5.66 28.54
N SER A 32 9.52 -6.11 28.14
CA SER A 32 9.34 -7.50 27.75
C SER A 32 10.30 -7.79 26.59
N PRO A 33 11.08 -8.88 26.61
CA PRO A 33 12.08 -9.18 25.59
C PRO A 33 11.36 -9.54 24.29
N GLY A 34 11.11 -8.51 23.48
CA GLY A 34 10.41 -8.60 22.21
C GLY A 34 10.27 -7.28 21.47
N LEU A 35 10.75 -6.15 22.03
CA LEU A 35 10.56 -4.84 21.41
C LEU A 35 11.71 -3.88 21.70
N SER A 36 12.84 -4.02 21.02
CA SER A 36 13.73 -2.92 20.64
C SER A 36 14.96 -3.44 19.88
N THR A 37 14.86 -3.47 18.55
CA THR A 37 16.00 -3.22 17.67
C THR A 37 15.49 -2.53 16.41
N GLY A 38 15.46 -1.19 16.41
CA GLY A 38 15.33 -0.35 15.22
C GLY A 38 14.20 -0.70 14.25
N ILE A 39 12.95 -0.37 14.59
CA ILE A 39 11.88 -0.32 13.59
C ILE A 39 12.24 0.81 12.63
N ARG A 40 12.92 0.49 11.52
CA ARG A 40 12.94 1.36 10.36
C ARG A 40 11.51 1.34 9.82
N THR A 41 10.69 2.27 10.26
CA THR A 41 9.39 2.52 9.61
C THR A 41 9.64 2.80 8.14
N VAL A 42 8.85 2.22 7.25
CA VAL A 42 8.82 2.57 5.83
C VAL A 42 8.24 3.98 5.74
N SER A 43 8.97 4.90 5.13
CA SER A 43 8.46 6.26 4.93
C SER A 43 7.52 6.25 3.72
N ALA A 44 6.47 7.07 3.73
CA ALA A 44 5.60 7.27 2.57
C ALA A 44 6.40 7.60 1.30
N SER A 45 7.42 8.45 1.43
CA SER A 45 8.33 8.81 0.33
C SER A 45 9.10 7.64 -0.28
N ASP A 46 9.20 6.51 0.41
CA ASP A 46 9.94 5.33 -0.06
C ASP A 46 9.05 4.41 -0.93
N VAL A 47 7.73 4.63 -0.92
CA VAL A 47 6.74 3.73 -1.54
C VAL A 47 5.86 4.46 -2.55
N ILE A 48 5.50 5.72 -2.28
CA ILE A 48 4.63 6.51 -3.15
C ILE A 48 5.43 6.98 -4.38
N PRO A 49 5.05 6.58 -5.61
CA PRO A 49 5.72 7.06 -6.81
C PRO A 49 5.40 8.55 -7.04
N THR A 50 6.33 9.28 -7.65
CA THR A 50 6.21 10.73 -7.90
C THR A 50 6.68 11.08 -9.30
N GLY A 51 6.21 12.21 -9.82
CA GLY A 51 6.58 12.71 -11.14
C GLY A 51 5.87 12.03 -12.29
N MET A 52 6.33 12.33 -13.50
CA MET A 52 5.71 11.84 -14.73
C MET A 52 6.26 10.46 -15.13
N PRO A 53 5.39 9.48 -15.49
CA PRO A 53 5.84 8.22 -16.07
C PRO A 53 6.68 8.46 -17.34
N SER A 54 7.87 7.86 -17.41
CA SER A 54 8.85 8.20 -18.46
C SER A 54 8.49 7.74 -19.87
N ILE A 55 7.61 6.74 -19.99
CA ILE A 55 7.24 6.12 -21.27
C ILE A 55 5.97 6.78 -21.84
N TYR A 56 4.91 6.85 -21.03
CA TYR A 56 3.57 7.21 -21.48
C TYR A 56 3.01 8.48 -20.81
N GLY A 57 3.72 9.06 -19.83
CA GLY A 57 3.21 10.17 -19.04
C GLY A 57 2.96 11.43 -19.87
N GLU A 58 3.90 11.78 -20.76
CA GLU A 58 3.74 12.90 -21.70
C GLU A 58 2.64 12.61 -22.73
N GLU A 59 2.57 11.38 -23.22
CA GLU A 59 1.63 10.96 -24.26
C GLU A 59 0.17 11.00 -23.79
N LEU A 60 -0.07 10.55 -22.55
CA LEU A 60 -1.39 10.56 -21.93
C LEU A 60 -1.68 11.88 -21.21
N GLY A 61 -0.67 12.72 -20.98
CA GLY A 61 -0.79 13.96 -20.20
C GLY A 61 -1.11 13.72 -18.73
N ILE A 62 -0.49 12.71 -18.12
CA ILE A 62 -0.73 12.29 -16.74
C ILE A 62 0.58 12.22 -15.93
N SER A 63 0.48 12.49 -14.63
CA SER A 63 1.56 12.41 -13.65
C SER A 63 1.13 11.56 -12.45
N TYR A 64 2.06 10.89 -11.78
CA TYR A 64 1.79 10.27 -10.49
C TYR A 64 1.35 11.31 -9.45
N ASP A 65 1.85 12.54 -9.58
CA ASP A 65 1.52 13.64 -8.67
C ASP A 65 0.07 14.15 -8.83
N ASP A 66 -0.62 13.76 -9.90
CA ASP A 66 -2.03 14.11 -10.14
C ASP A 66 -2.97 13.40 -9.15
N ILE A 67 -2.55 12.26 -8.60
CA ILE A 67 -3.35 11.47 -7.67
C ILE A 67 -3.07 11.94 -6.25
N SER A 68 -3.83 12.95 -5.81
CA SER A 68 -3.72 13.52 -4.47
C SER A 68 -5.07 13.65 -3.79
N PRO A 69 -5.19 13.34 -2.47
CA PRO A 69 -6.39 13.67 -1.69
C PRO A 69 -6.72 15.17 -1.68
N ASN A 70 -5.73 16.03 -1.98
CA ASN A 70 -5.89 17.48 -1.97
C ASN A 70 -6.47 18.03 -3.28
N ASP A 71 -6.43 17.26 -4.37
CA ASP A 71 -7.02 17.62 -5.66
C ASP A 71 -7.80 16.44 -6.26
N PRO A 72 -8.99 16.12 -5.70
CA PRO A 72 -9.79 15.00 -6.17
C PRO A 72 -10.24 15.16 -7.62
N ARG A 73 -10.39 16.41 -8.12
CA ARG A 73 -10.80 16.65 -9.50
C ARG A 73 -9.72 16.28 -10.49
N LEU A 74 -8.47 16.64 -10.20
CA LEU A 74 -7.33 16.22 -11.01
C LEU A 74 -7.13 14.71 -10.92
N ALA A 75 -7.26 14.12 -9.72
CA ALA A 75 -7.19 12.68 -9.55
C ALA A 75 -8.24 11.93 -10.40
N ASP A 76 -9.50 12.40 -10.38
CA ASP A 76 -10.58 11.84 -11.19
C ASP A 76 -10.32 12.02 -12.70
N ALA A 77 -9.79 13.18 -13.12
CA ALA A 77 -9.43 13.41 -14.51
C ALA A 77 -8.35 12.43 -15.00
N THR A 78 -7.32 12.19 -14.20
CA THR A 78 -6.25 11.23 -14.51
C THR A 78 -6.75 9.79 -14.53
N ILE A 79 -7.61 9.40 -13.58
CA ILE A 79 -8.29 8.09 -13.59
C ILE A 79 -9.14 7.92 -14.85
N ASN A 80 -9.92 8.93 -15.21
CA ASN A 80 -10.75 8.91 -16.41
C ASN A 80 -9.90 8.79 -17.68
N LYS A 81 -8.77 9.51 -17.75
CA LYS A 81 -7.86 9.47 -18.88
C LYS A 81 -7.30 8.07 -19.14
N MET A 82 -6.88 7.37 -18.08
CA MET A 82 -6.44 5.98 -18.19
C MET A 82 -7.58 5.04 -18.61
N SER A 83 -8.81 5.28 -18.13
CA SER A 83 -9.97 4.44 -18.43
C SER A 83 -10.46 4.54 -19.89
N GLU A 84 -10.07 5.57 -20.65
CA GLU A 84 -10.47 5.76 -22.06
C GLU A 84 -10.14 4.54 -22.93
N TYR A 85 -9.14 3.76 -22.56
CA TYR A 85 -8.67 2.59 -23.31
C TYR A 85 -9.29 1.27 -22.88
N GLU A 86 -10.13 1.24 -21.83
CA GLU A 86 -10.74 0.02 -21.27
C GLU A 86 -11.45 -0.84 -22.32
N ASP A 87 -12.21 -0.23 -23.23
CA ASP A 87 -13.01 -0.97 -24.21
C ASP A 87 -12.24 -1.24 -25.52
N THR A 88 -10.95 -0.88 -25.56
CA THR A 88 -10.08 -1.16 -26.72
C THR A 88 -9.94 -2.68 -26.91
N GLN A 89 -10.05 -3.11 -28.16
CA GLN A 89 -9.91 -4.50 -28.55
C GLN A 89 -8.44 -4.89 -28.64
N LEU A 90 -8.09 -6.01 -28.02
CA LEU A 90 -6.75 -6.61 -28.10
C LEU A 90 -6.76 -7.73 -29.14
N ASN A 91 -5.64 -7.92 -29.82
CA ASN A 91 -5.42 -9.14 -30.60
C ASN A 91 -5.13 -10.33 -29.65
N GLU A 92 -4.99 -11.54 -30.20
CA GLU A 92 -4.79 -12.77 -29.40
C GLU A 92 -3.51 -12.74 -28.54
N GLU A 93 -2.41 -12.23 -29.09
CA GLU A 93 -1.13 -12.11 -28.38
C GLU A 93 -1.25 -11.10 -27.24
N GLN A 94 -1.75 -9.90 -27.53
CA GLN A 94 -2.00 -8.86 -26.54
C GLN A 94 -2.97 -9.32 -25.44
N MET A 95 -4.02 -10.08 -25.78
CA MET A 95 -4.95 -10.63 -24.79
C MET A 95 -4.25 -11.60 -23.83
N THR A 96 -3.30 -12.39 -24.34
CA THR A 96 -2.52 -13.32 -23.50
C THR A 96 -1.67 -12.54 -22.48
N HIS A 97 -0.93 -11.53 -22.95
CA HIS A 97 -0.16 -10.65 -22.08
C HIS A 97 -1.06 -9.92 -21.07
N TYR A 98 -2.18 -9.39 -21.54
CA TYR A 98 -3.16 -8.71 -20.70
C TYR A 98 -3.68 -9.61 -19.57
N ILE A 99 -4.00 -10.88 -19.86
CA ILE A 99 -4.43 -11.83 -18.83
C ILE A 99 -3.32 -12.08 -17.80
N ASN A 100 -2.07 -12.22 -18.24
CA ASN A 100 -0.93 -12.41 -17.34
C ASN A 100 -0.74 -11.19 -16.41
N ILE A 101 -0.78 -9.99 -16.96
CA ILE A 101 -0.54 -8.74 -16.24
C ILE A 101 -1.71 -8.44 -15.30
N ALA A 102 -2.91 -8.28 -15.87
CA ALA A 102 -4.09 -7.84 -15.15
C ALA A 102 -4.61 -8.93 -14.17
N GLY A 103 -4.30 -10.20 -14.42
CA GLY A 103 -4.58 -11.29 -13.50
C GLY A 103 -3.64 -11.33 -12.29
N SER A 104 -2.44 -10.74 -12.39
CA SER A 104 -1.40 -10.80 -11.36
C SER A 104 -1.49 -9.71 -10.29
N ILE A 105 -2.22 -8.63 -10.56
CA ILE A 105 -2.42 -7.53 -9.61
C ILE A 105 -3.66 -7.76 -8.74
N SER A 106 -3.51 -7.66 -7.42
CA SER A 106 -4.63 -7.85 -6.49
C SER A 106 -5.63 -6.67 -6.54
N CYS A 107 -6.92 -6.94 -6.32
CA CYS A 107 -7.99 -5.93 -6.35
C CYS A 107 -8.86 -5.93 -5.07
N GLU A 108 -8.20 -5.89 -3.93
CA GLU A 108 -8.77 -6.28 -2.65
C GLU A 108 -9.42 -5.14 -1.83
N TYR A 109 -9.07 -3.88 -2.09
CA TYR A 109 -9.40 -2.79 -1.17
C TYR A 109 -10.74 -2.09 -1.43
N CYS A 110 -11.29 -2.17 -2.65
CA CYS A 110 -12.56 -1.51 -2.98
C CYS A 110 -13.76 -2.45 -2.78
N CYS A 111 -13.77 -3.60 -3.48
CA CYS A 111 -14.88 -4.55 -3.48
C CYS A 111 -14.46 -5.99 -3.13
N GLY A 112 -13.19 -6.21 -2.79
CA GLY A 112 -12.68 -7.52 -2.41
C GLY A 112 -12.44 -8.50 -3.57
N ALA A 113 -12.44 -8.03 -4.83
CA ALA A 113 -12.07 -8.86 -5.98
C ALA A 113 -10.66 -9.44 -5.81
N GLU A 114 -10.39 -10.58 -6.44
CA GLU A 114 -9.06 -11.21 -6.41
C GLU A 114 -8.08 -10.41 -7.25
N SER A 115 -8.42 -10.10 -8.49
CA SER A 115 -7.63 -9.27 -9.40
C SER A 115 -8.56 -8.35 -10.21
N ILE A 116 -8.00 -7.52 -11.09
CA ILE A 116 -8.79 -6.54 -11.87
C ILE A 116 -9.59 -7.20 -13.02
N ILE A 117 -9.28 -8.46 -13.36
CA ILE A 117 -9.97 -9.28 -14.36
C ILE A 117 -10.27 -10.69 -13.83
N PHE A 118 -11.23 -11.39 -14.45
CA PHE A 118 -11.35 -12.83 -14.33
C PHE A 118 -10.28 -13.53 -15.18
N SER A 119 -10.10 -14.85 -14.99
CA SER A 119 -9.10 -15.65 -15.72
C SER A 119 -9.30 -15.70 -17.24
N ASN A 120 -10.46 -15.27 -17.73
CA ASN A 120 -10.78 -15.16 -19.16
C ASN A 120 -10.52 -13.74 -19.73
N GLY A 121 -9.96 -12.82 -18.94
CA GLY A 121 -9.72 -11.44 -19.37
C GLY A 121 -10.91 -10.49 -19.21
N GLU A 122 -12.09 -10.98 -18.80
CA GLU A 122 -13.24 -10.11 -18.54
C GLU A 122 -13.08 -9.31 -17.26
N ARG A 123 -13.72 -8.14 -17.17
CA ARG A 123 -13.66 -7.28 -15.98
C ARG A 123 -14.17 -7.99 -14.72
N ALA A 124 -13.38 -8.02 -13.66
CA ALA A 124 -13.79 -8.61 -12.38
C ALA A 124 -14.59 -7.64 -11.49
N CYS A 125 -14.37 -6.33 -11.66
CA CYS A 125 -15.09 -5.31 -10.91
C CYS A 125 -15.26 -4.00 -11.70
N GLY A 126 -16.20 -3.17 -11.23
CA GLY A 126 -16.58 -1.90 -11.86
C GLY A 126 -16.12 -0.65 -11.11
N CYS A 127 -15.08 -0.73 -10.25
CA CYS A 127 -14.55 0.49 -9.62
C CYS A 127 -13.69 1.29 -10.62
N ALA A 128 -13.69 2.62 -10.47
CA ALA A 128 -12.95 3.52 -11.36
C ALA A 128 -11.45 3.20 -11.41
N HIS A 129 -10.84 2.83 -10.28
CA HIS A 129 -9.43 2.41 -10.22
C HIS A 129 -9.15 1.17 -11.06
N SER A 130 -10.05 0.19 -11.05
CA SER A 130 -9.89 -1.02 -11.84
C SER A 130 -10.12 -0.75 -13.34
N TYR A 131 -11.02 0.18 -13.68
CA TYR A 131 -11.17 0.66 -15.05
C TYR A 131 -9.90 1.36 -15.55
N ALA A 132 -9.33 2.25 -14.74
CA ALA A 132 -8.08 2.93 -15.06
C ALA A 132 -6.92 1.95 -15.25
N MET A 133 -6.72 1.00 -14.33
CA MET A 133 -5.62 0.03 -14.45
C MET A 133 -5.76 -0.88 -15.68
N ARG A 134 -6.96 -1.37 -15.97
CA ARG A 134 -7.19 -2.19 -17.17
C ARG A 134 -7.04 -1.38 -18.46
N GLY A 135 -7.55 -0.16 -18.49
CA GLY A 135 -7.37 0.77 -19.61
C GLY A 135 -5.89 1.08 -19.86
N LEU A 136 -5.13 1.43 -18.82
CA LEU A 136 -3.70 1.67 -18.93
C LEU A 136 -2.94 0.42 -19.41
N ALA A 137 -3.27 -0.77 -18.90
CA ALA A 137 -2.65 -2.01 -19.37
C ALA A 137 -2.86 -2.21 -20.87
N LYS A 138 -4.09 -1.97 -21.36
CA LYS A 138 -4.41 -2.04 -22.79
C LYS A 138 -3.69 -0.97 -23.61
N TYR A 139 -3.60 0.27 -23.11
CA TYR A 139 -2.84 1.33 -23.75
C TYR A 139 -1.38 0.92 -23.96
N LEU A 140 -0.74 0.43 -22.90
CA LEU A 140 0.67 0.04 -22.92
C LEU A 140 0.91 -1.14 -23.88
N LEU A 141 0.07 -2.16 -23.85
CA LEU A 141 0.18 -3.31 -24.75
C LEU A 141 -0.01 -2.96 -26.24
N ILE A 142 -0.75 -1.89 -26.53
CA ILE A 142 -1.03 -1.47 -27.91
C ILE A 142 0.04 -0.50 -28.43
N ASN A 143 0.44 0.47 -27.60
CA ASN A 143 1.29 1.57 -28.03
C ASN A 143 2.78 1.37 -27.68
N HIS A 144 3.08 0.49 -26.72
CA HIS A 144 4.42 0.16 -26.26
C HIS A 144 4.66 -1.36 -26.23
N PRO A 145 4.59 -2.05 -27.39
CA PRO A 145 4.77 -3.51 -27.47
C PRO A 145 6.16 -3.98 -27.05
N GLU A 146 7.13 -3.06 -26.92
CA GLU A 146 8.45 -3.32 -26.36
C GLU A 146 8.46 -3.52 -24.84
N MET A 147 7.43 -3.07 -24.12
CA MET A 147 7.34 -3.26 -22.68
C MET A 147 6.94 -4.69 -22.33
N GLY A 148 7.70 -5.32 -21.43
CA GLY A 148 7.39 -6.64 -20.92
C GLY A 148 6.26 -6.64 -19.87
N ASP A 149 5.69 -7.83 -19.62
CA ASP A 149 4.60 -8.01 -18.64
C ASP A 149 4.94 -7.44 -17.26
N ASP A 150 6.17 -7.68 -16.77
CA ASP A 150 6.63 -7.19 -15.46
C ASP A 150 6.78 -5.66 -15.42
N GLU A 151 7.15 -5.04 -16.54
CA GLU A 151 7.27 -3.58 -16.63
C GLU A 151 5.87 -2.95 -16.57
N ILE A 152 4.92 -3.47 -17.35
CA ILE A 152 3.53 -2.99 -17.32
C ILE A 152 2.90 -3.26 -15.95
N LEU A 153 3.10 -4.45 -15.37
CA LEU A 153 2.59 -4.79 -14.05
C LEU A 153 3.16 -3.86 -12.97
N THR A 154 4.45 -3.51 -13.07
CA THR A 154 5.09 -2.53 -12.19
C THR A 154 4.42 -1.17 -12.29
N GLU A 155 4.07 -0.72 -13.50
CA GLU A 155 3.34 0.53 -13.71
C GLU A 155 1.94 0.49 -13.08
N LEU A 156 1.17 -0.58 -13.30
CA LEU A 156 -0.15 -0.73 -12.65
C LEU A 156 -0.04 -0.72 -11.13
N ALA A 157 0.98 -1.38 -10.59
CA ALA A 157 1.24 -1.45 -9.17
C ALA A 157 1.61 -0.09 -8.56
N LYS A 158 2.36 0.75 -9.28
CA LYS A 158 2.63 2.16 -8.90
C LYS A 158 1.32 2.96 -8.81
N TRP A 159 0.45 2.86 -9.80
CA TRP A 159 -0.86 3.53 -9.76
C TRP A 159 -1.74 3.04 -8.61
N LYS A 160 -1.78 1.72 -8.36
CA LYS A 160 -2.48 1.16 -7.21
C LYS A 160 -1.98 1.75 -5.89
N THR A 161 -0.67 1.94 -5.75
CA THR A 161 -0.08 2.60 -4.57
C THR A 161 -0.65 4.01 -4.37
N LEU A 162 -0.83 4.78 -5.44
CA LEU A 162 -1.41 6.13 -5.37
C LEU A 162 -2.91 6.12 -5.07
N PHE A 163 -3.65 5.14 -5.59
CA PHE A 163 -5.08 5.00 -5.35
C PHE A 163 -5.41 4.64 -3.90
N PHE A 164 -4.50 3.93 -3.23
CA PHE A 164 -4.68 3.40 -1.88
C PHE A 164 -3.45 3.65 -0.97
N PRO A 165 -2.99 4.90 -0.78
CA PRO A 165 -1.65 5.21 -0.26
C PRO A 165 -1.43 4.65 1.15
N GLY A 166 -2.33 4.92 2.09
CA GLY A 166 -2.10 4.51 3.48
C GLY A 166 -2.08 2.99 3.70
N ILE A 167 -2.95 2.24 3.02
CA ILE A 167 -2.95 0.77 3.14
C ILE A 167 -1.78 0.14 2.38
N MET A 168 -1.30 0.78 1.31
CA MET A 168 -0.14 0.33 0.55
C MET A 168 1.17 0.61 1.30
N GLU A 169 1.27 1.73 2.04
CA GLU A 169 2.37 1.97 2.99
C GLU A 169 2.39 0.92 4.11
N ALA A 170 1.24 0.60 4.70
CA ALA A 170 1.13 -0.46 5.70
C ALA A 170 1.57 -1.81 5.13
N LYS A 171 1.13 -2.15 3.91
CA LYS A 171 1.56 -3.37 3.22
C LYS A 171 3.06 -3.41 2.95
N ALA A 172 3.66 -2.29 2.54
CA ALA A 172 5.11 -2.20 2.35
C ALA A 172 5.88 -2.44 3.67
N GLN A 173 5.39 -1.89 4.79
CA GLN A 173 5.94 -2.17 6.11
C GLN A 173 5.83 -3.65 6.48
N ALA A 174 4.67 -4.26 6.26
CA ALA A 174 4.43 -5.66 6.55
C ALA A 174 5.33 -6.58 5.71
N LEU A 175 5.56 -6.28 4.42
CA LEU A 175 6.53 -7.02 3.59
C LEU A 175 7.93 -6.99 4.21
N LYS A 176 8.39 -5.80 4.59
CA LYS A 176 9.70 -5.59 5.22
C LYS A 176 9.83 -6.35 6.53
N ASP A 177 8.83 -6.30 7.39
CA ASP A 177 8.83 -6.99 8.69
C ASP A 177 8.88 -8.52 8.53
N ASN A 178 8.36 -9.05 7.42
CA ASN A 178 8.40 -10.47 7.08
C ASN A 178 9.62 -10.87 6.23
N GLY A 179 10.57 -9.96 6.01
CA GLY A 179 11.78 -10.23 5.22
C GLY A 179 11.51 -10.46 3.73
N ILE A 180 10.38 -9.98 3.22
CA ILE A 180 10.02 -10.04 1.80
C ILE A 180 10.62 -8.82 1.10
N GLU A 181 11.27 -9.05 -0.05
CA GLU A 181 11.86 -7.99 -0.85
C GLU A 181 10.78 -6.99 -1.30
N PHE A 182 11.07 -5.70 -1.12
CA PHE A 182 10.22 -4.66 -1.67
C PHE A 182 10.44 -4.52 -3.16
N ASN A 183 9.37 -4.71 -3.92
CA ASN A 183 9.19 -4.18 -5.25
C ASN A 183 7.68 -3.98 -5.47
N TYR A 184 7.30 -3.19 -6.49
CA TYR A 184 5.90 -2.86 -6.73
C TYR A 184 5.04 -4.09 -7.06
N ILE A 185 5.63 -5.11 -7.71
CA ILE A 185 4.94 -6.37 -8.03
C ILE A 185 4.56 -7.10 -6.74
N ASN A 186 5.51 -7.32 -5.82
CA ASN A 186 5.26 -7.94 -4.52
C ASN A 186 4.22 -7.15 -3.74
N LEU A 187 4.37 -5.82 -3.67
CA LEU A 187 3.44 -4.92 -2.99
C LEU A 187 2.00 -5.07 -3.48
N SER A 188 1.82 -5.26 -4.78
CA SER A 188 0.50 -5.33 -5.41
C SER A 188 0.02 -6.74 -5.72
N SER A 189 0.78 -7.78 -5.32
CA SER A 189 0.45 -9.18 -5.62
C SER A 189 -0.60 -9.78 -4.68
N ASN A 190 -1.28 -10.82 -5.20
CA ASN A 190 -2.15 -11.68 -4.39
C ASN A 190 -1.38 -12.59 -3.41
N ALA A 191 -0.11 -12.88 -3.68
CA ALA A 191 0.72 -13.74 -2.82
C ALA A 191 0.83 -13.21 -1.38
N TYR A 192 0.77 -11.88 -1.21
CA TYR A 192 0.84 -11.21 0.09
C TYR A 192 -0.44 -10.45 0.43
N ARG A 193 -1.59 -10.85 -0.15
CA ARG A 193 -2.88 -10.22 0.11
C ARG A 193 -3.23 -10.29 1.60
N GLY A 194 -3.47 -9.13 2.22
CA GLY A 194 -3.87 -9.06 3.62
C GLY A 194 -2.73 -9.26 4.62
N ILE A 195 -1.47 -9.19 4.18
CA ILE A 195 -0.30 -9.21 5.08
C ILE A 195 -0.29 -7.97 6.00
N GLU A 196 -0.93 -6.89 5.56
CA GLU A 196 -1.13 -5.63 6.28
C GLU A 196 -2.30 -5.66 7.28
N LYS A 197 -3.06 -6.76 7.37
CA LYS A 197 -4.24 -6.84 8.25
C LYS A 197 -3.88 -6.53 9.70
N GLY A 198 -4.57 -5.57 10.28
CA GLY A 198 -4.34 -5.08 11.65
C GLY A 198 -3.46 -3.83 11.72
N GLN A 199 -2.92 -3.35 10.60
CA GLN A 199 -2.25 -2.06 10.48
C GLN A 199 -3.24 -1.02 9.91
N GLY A 200 -3.10 0.25 10.32
CA GLY A 200 -4.07 1.30 10.01
C GLY A 200 -4.33 1.48 8.51
N SER A 201 -5.58 1.73 8.14
CA SER A 201 -6.00 1.96 6.75
C SER A 201 -6.16 3.45 6.49
N GLY A 202 -5.42 3.98 5.51
CA GLY A 202 -5.72 5.28 4.90
C GLY A 202 -6.94 5.21 3.97
N GLY A 203 -7.38 6.36 3.47
CA GLY A 203 -8.48 6.48 2.51
C GLY A 203 -8.06 6.26 1.06
N MET A 204 -9.05 6.02 0.20
CA MET A 204 -8.92 5.91 -1.26
C MET A 204 -8.83 7.30 -1.91
N VAL A 205 -8.09 7.42 -3.02
CA VAL A 205 -7.92 8.69 -3.76
C VAL A 205 -8.61 8.62 -5.13
N GLY A 206 -9.51 9.58 -5.39
CA GLY A 206 -10.31 9.66 -6.62
C GLY A 206 -11.26 8.48 -6.84
N GLY A 207 -11.90 8.46 -8.01
CA GLY A 207 -12.84 7.43 -8.45
C GLY A 207 -14.31 7.73 -8.11
N CYS A 208 -14.69 9.01 -8.11
CA CYS A 208 -16.05 9.50 -7.83
C CYS A 208 -17.02 9.32 -9.00
#